data_AF-A0A291N7L1-F1
#
_entry.id   AF-A0A291N7L1-F1
#
_cell.length_a   1.000
_cell.length_b   1.000
_cell.length_c   1.000
_cell.angle_alpha   90.00
_cell.angle_beta   90.00
_cell.angle_gamma   90.00
#
_symmetry.space_group_name_H-M   'P 1'
#
loop_
_entity.id
_entity.type
_entity.pdbx_description
1 polymer ?
#
loop_
_entity_poly.entity_id
_entity_poly.type
_entity_poly.pdbx_seq_one_letter_code
_entity_poly.pdbx_strand_id
1 'polypeptide(L)'
;MASVPDGKGGFIHQLVAAPATPIAAKGRKKRHVPDPIKANPDAAAQQLRQFIERIESIDSEIIGMQEDRRDVFLEAKATGFDPKGMKAIITLRKMDPTSRTENEAIFETYKSALGME
;
A
#
# COMPACT_ATOMS: atom_id res chain seq x y z
N MET A 1 -12.61 35.29 -18.09
CA MET A 1 -13.80 35.64 -18.90
C MET A 1 -13.31 36.15 -20.23
N ALA A 2 -13.69 35.51 -21.33
CA ALA A 2 -13.36 35.98 -22.67
C ALA A 2 -14.63 36.60 -23.27
N SER A 3 -14.51 37.79 -23.87
CA SER A 3 -15.62 38.45 -24.56
C SER A 3 -15.77 37.84 -25.95
N VAL A 4 -16.96 37.34 -26.27
CA VAL A 4 -17.26 36.74 -27.57
C VAL A 4 -18.29 37.62 -28.29
N PRO A 5 -18.11 37.95 -29.58
CA PRO A 5 -19.07 38.78 -30.32
C PRO A 5 -20.39 38.06 -30.56
N ASP A 6 -21.52 38.71 -30.27
CA ASP A 6 -22.89 38.17 -30.34
C ASP A 6 -23.53 38.34 -31.75
N GLY A 7 -22.72 38.60 -32.78
CA GLY A 7 -23.18 38.72 -34.18
C GLY A 7 -24.12 39.89 -34.51
N LYS A 8 -24.58 40.68 -33.52
CA LYS A 8 -25.44 41.87 -33.67
C LYS A 8 -24.75 43.19 -33.28
N GLY A 9 -23.42 43.21 -33.32
CA GLY A 9 -22.62 44.39 -32.96
C GLY A 9 -22.36 44.60 -31.46
N GLY A 10 -22.74 43.63 -30.61
CA GLY A 10 -22.43 43.60 -29.18
C GLY A 10 -21.52 42.43 -28.80
N PHE A 11 -21.01 42.44 -27.57
CA PHE A 11 -20.19 41.37 -27.00
C PHE A 11 -20.84 40.78 -25.76
N ILE A 12 -20.89 39.44 -25.68
CA ILE A 12 -21.31 38.71 -24.49
C ILE A 12 -20.08 38.19 -23.73
N HIS A 13 -20.11 38.29 -22.40
CA HIS A 13 -19.06 37.72 -21.56
C HIS A 13 -19.36 36.25 -21.28
N GLN A 14 -18.68 35.36 -22.00
CA GLN A 14 -18.75 33.92 -21.74
C GLN A 14 -17.77 33.57 -20.60
N LEU A 15 -18.29 32.90 -19.57
CA LEU A 15 -17.47 32.21 -18.56
C LEU A 15 -16.76 31.02 -19.24
N VAL A 16 -15.55 31.24 -19.71
CA VAL A 16 -14.64 30.16 -20.14
C VAL A 16 -13.87 29.70 -18.91
N ALA A 17 -13.91 28.39 -18.62
CA ALA A 17 -13.12 27.78 -17.57
C ALA A 17 -11.62 28.05 -17.86
N ALA A 18 -10.95 28.73 -16.93
CA ALA A 18 -9.49 28.88 -17.03
C ALA A 18 -8.86 27.48 -17.02
N PRO A 19 -7.82 27.21 -17.84
CA PRO A 19 -7.08 25.96 -17.70
C PRO A 19 -6.52 25.91 -16.28
N ALA A 20 -6.81 24.82 -15.57
CA ALA A 20 -6.25 24.59 -14.25
C ALA A 20 -4.73 24.60 -14.40
N THR A 21 -4.09 25.69 -13.97
CA THR A 21 -2.65 25.68 -13.82
C THR A 21 -2.32 24.62 -12.77
N PRO A 22 -1.44 23.65 -13.06
CA PRO A 22 -1.04 22.69 -12.05
C PRO A 22 -0.37 23.47 -10.92
N ILE A 23 -1.04 23.56 -9.77
CA ILE A 23 -0.45 24.11 -8.56
C ILE A 23 0.69 23.16 -8.22
N ALA A 24 1.93 23.56 -8.51
CA ALA A 24 3.11 22.80 -8.17
C ALA A 24 3.04 22.48 -6.66
N ALA A 25 2.89 21.19 -6.33
CA ALA A 25 2.78 20.73 -4.96
C ALA A 25 4.11 20.97 -4.24
N LYS A 26 4.24 22.16 -3.62
CA LYS A 26 5.36 22.48 -2.74
C LYS A 26 5.35 21.46 -1.60
N GLY A 27 6.43 20.68 -1.49
CA GLY A 27 6.55 19.58 -0.52
C GLY A 27 6.09 20.02 0.88
N ARG A 28 5.17 19.26 1.47
CA ARG A 28 4.68 19.53 2.83
C ARG A 28 5.87 19.50 3.79
N LYS A 29 6.21 20.64 4.40
CA LYS A 29 7.14 20.66 5.54
C LYS A 29 6.58 19.72 6.62
N LYS A 30 7.39 18.78 7.12
CA LYS A 30 7.02 17.93 8.25
C LYS A 30 6.69 18.85 9.43
N ARG A 31 5.43 18.86 9.87
CA ARG A 31 5.02 19.62 11.05
C ARG A 31 5.75 19.02 12.25
N HIS A 32 6.39 19.86 13.05
CA HIS A 32 6.91 19.43 14.35
C HIS A 32 5.71 19.18 15.26
N VAL A 33 5.44 17.90 15.55
CA VAL A 33 4.46 17.50 16.55
C VAL A 33 5.20 17.50 17.90
N PRO A 34 4.78 18.30 18.90
CA PRO A 34 5.43 18.30 20.21
C PRO A 34 5.37 16.91 20.85
N ASP A 35 6.43 16.53 21.57
CA ASP A 35 6.46 15.26 22.30
C ASP A 35 5.27 15.19 23.28
N PRO A 36 4.35 14.22 23.16
CA PRO A 36 3.12 14.21 23.94
C PRO A 36 3.37 14.11 25.45
N ILE A 37 4.43 13.41 25.85
CA ILE A 37 4.86 13.29 27.26
C ILE A 37 5.31 14.64 27.82
N LYS A 38 5.96 15.49 27.01
CA LYS A 38 6.40 16.81 27.47
C LYS A 38 5.26 17.83 27.53
N ALA A 39 4.24 17.67 26.66
CA ALA A 39 3.11 18.58 26.57
C ALA A 39 2.03 18.30 27.66
N ASN A 40 1.72 17.03 27.92
CA ASN A 40 0.80 16.62 28.99
C ASN A 40 1.19 15.21 29.49
N PRO A 41 2.02 15.10 30.54
CA PRO A 41 2.64 13.82 30.93
C PRO A 41 1.63 12.77 31.37
N ASP A 42 0.61 13.14 32.16
CA ASP A 42 -0.34 12.17 32.71
C ASP A 42 -1.27 11.61 31.63
N ALA A 43 -1.86 12.47 30.80
CA ALA A 43 -2.71 12.05 29.70
C ALA A 43 -1.92 11.25 28.64
N ALA A 44 -0.70 11.69 28.33
CA ALA A 44 0.16 10.98 27.39
C ALA A 44 0.62 9.63 27.93
N ALA A 45 0.89 9.50 29.24
CA ALA A 45 1.25 8.23 29.87
C ALA A 45 0.08 7.25 29.82
N GLN A 46 -1.15 7.69 30.08
CA GLN A 46 -2.35 6.85 29.95
C GLN A 46 -2.55 6.37 28.50
N GLN A 47 -2.40 7.28 27.53
CA GLN A 47 -2.52 6.94 26.11
C GLN A 47 -1.43 5.95 25.67
N LEU A 48 -0.19 6.15 26.12
CA LEU A 48 0.92 5.24 25.85
C LEU A 48 0.64 3.83 26.42
N ARG A 49 0.14 3.73 27.65
CA ARG A 49 -0.26 2.43 28.24
C ARG A 49 -1.32 1.73 27.40
N GLN A 50 -2.37 2.44 26.99
CA GLN A 50 -3.42 1.88 26.12
C GLN A 50 -2.86 1.36 24.79
N PHE A 51 -1.90 2.06 24.18
CA PHE A 51 -1.25 1.57 22.96
C PHE A 51 -0.42 0.31 23.22
N ILE A 52 0.34 0.27 24.31
CA ILE A 52 1.16 -0.89 24.68
C ILE A 52 0.26 -2.11 24.92
N GLU A 53 -0.75 -1.99 25.78
CA GLU A 53 -1.67 -3.08 26.09
C GLU A 53 -2.36 -3.63 24.82
N ARG A 54 -2.77 -2.73 23.91
CA ARG A 54 -3.36 -3.14 22.64
C ARG A 54 -2.36 -3.88 21.74
N ILE A 55 -1.11 -3.44 21.70
CA ILE A 55 -0.06 -4.11 20.91
C ILE A 55 0.25 -5.48 21.50
N GLU A 56 0.39 -5.58 22.81
CA GLU A 56 0.66 -6.86 23.49
C GLU A 56 -0.46 -7.88 23.25
N SER A 57 -1.73 -7.44 23.26
CA SER A 57 -2.86 -8.29 22.86
C SER A 57 -2.73 -8.76 21.42
N ILE A 58 -2.45 -7.86 20.48
CA ILE A 58 -2.28 -8.21 19.05
C ILE A 58 -1.10 -9.16 18.85
N ASP A 59 0.01 -8.95 19.53
CA ASP A 59 1.19 -9.81 19.42
C ASP A 59 0.89 -11.22 19.94
N SER A 60 0.11 -11.34 21.03
CA SER A 60 -0.34 -12.64 21.54
C SER A 60 -1.24 -13.38 20.52
N GLU A 61 -2.14 -12.65 19.85
CA GLU A 61 -2.99 -13.20 18.78
C GLU A 61 -2.15 -13.64 17.57
N ILE A 62 -1.17 -12.83 17.16
CA ILE A 62 -0.26 -13.15 16.06
C ILE A 62 0.53 -14.42 16.34
N ILE A 63 0.98 -14.65 17.58
CA ILE A 63 1.70 -15.88 17.95
C ILE A 63 0.82 -17.11 17.70
N GLY A 64 -0.42 -17.10 18.20
CA GLY A 64 -1.38 -18.20 17.97
C GLY A 64 -1.65 -18.42 16.47
N MET A 65 -1.90 -17.33 15.73
CA MET A 65 -2.11 -17.42 14.28
C MET A 65 -0.87 -17.94 13.52
N GLN A 66 0.34 -17.66 14.02
CA GLN A 66 1.57 -18.19 13.43
C GLN A 66 1.74 -19.67 13.71
N GLU A 67 1.33 -20.15 14.89
CA GLU A 67 1.31 -21.57 15.24
C GLU A 67 0.32 -22.34 14.37
N ASP A 68 -0.93 -21.88 14.27
CA ASP A 68 -1.93 -22.46 13.38
C ASP A 68 -1.43 -22.53 11.93
N ARG A 69 -0.80 -21.45 11.46
CA ARG A 69 -0.20 -21.42 10.12
C ARG A 69 0.92 -22.45 9.97
N ARG A 70 1.74 -22.69 10.99
CA ARG A 70 2.80 -23.71 10.95
C ARG A 70 2.19 -25.11 10.92
N ASP A 71 1.14 -25.36 11.71
CA ASP A 71 0.48 -26.65 11.78
C ASP A 71 -0.15 -27.04 10.44
N VAL A 72 -0.77 -26.09 9.73
CA VAL A 72 -1.26 -26.31 8.36
C VAL A 72 -0.13 -26.72 7.40
N PHE A 73 1.06 -26.11 7.51
CA PHE A 73 2.21 -26.53 6.70
C PHE A 73 2.75 -27.90 7.11
N LEU A 74 2.67 -28.27 8.38
CA LEU A 74 3.09 -29.58 8.86
C LEU A 74 2.13 -30.67 8.39
N GLU A 75 0.82 -30.42 8.45
CA GLU A 75 -0.21 -31.30 7.89
C GLU A 75 -0.03 -31.47 6.37
N ALA A 76 0.20 -30.38 5.64
CA ALA A 76 0.50 -30.42 4.21
C ALA A 76 1.76 -31.25 3.92
N LYS A 77 2.79 -31.14 4.76
CA LYS A 77 4.01 -31.94 4.63
C LYS A 77 3.76 -33.42 4.90
N ALA A 78 2.98 -33.75 5.92
CA ALA A 78 2.62 -35.13 6.25
C ALA A 78 1.78 -35.80 5.15
N THR A 79 0.96 -35.02 4.44
CA THR A 79 0.16 -35.48 3.30
C THR A 79 0.94 -35.56 1.98
N GLY A 80 2.20 -35.07 1.95
CA GLY A 80 3.11 -35.22 0.80
C GLY A 80 3.30 -33.94 -0.04
N PHE A 81 2.77 -32.79 0.36
CA PHE A 81 3.05 -31.51 -0.29
C PHE A 81 4.37 -30.90 0.20
N ASP A 82 5.07 -30.16 -0.66
CA ASP A 82 6.25 -29.39 -0.27
C ASP A 82 5.89 -27.99 0.25
N PRO A 83 6.17 -27.67 1.53
CA PRO A 83 5.89 -26.34 2.08
C PRO A 83 6.64 -25.20 1.37
N LYS A 84 7.80 -25.44 0.72
CA LYS A 84 8.51 -24.40 -0.02
C LYS A 84 7.76 -24.01 -1.29
N GLY A 85 7.34 -24.99 -2.09
CA GLY A 85 6.48 -24.76 -3.25
C GLY A 85 5.17 -24.05 -2.86
N MET A 86 4.51 -24.48 -1.78
CA MET A 86 3.29 -23.82 -1.29
C MET A 86 3.52 -22.35 -0.92
N LYS A 87 4.62 -22.02 -0.24
CA LYS A 87 4.98 -20.63 0.08
C LYS A 87 5.21 -19.79 -1.17
N ALA A 88 5.86 -20.34 -2.19
CA ALA A 88 6.04 -19.66 -3.48
C ALA A 88 4.69 -19.34 -4.13
N ILE A 89 3.76 -20.32 -4.16
CA ILE A 89 2.40 -20.12 -4.69
C ILE A 89 1.62 -19.07 -3.87
N ILE A 90 1.69 -19.09 -2.54
CA ILE A 90 1.03 -18.07 -1.70
C ILE A 90 1.56 -16.66 -2.03
N THR A 91 2.87 -16.51 -2.24
CA THR A 91 3.47 -15.24 -2.64
C THR A 91 2.99 -14.80 -4.01
N LEU A 92 3.00 -15.70 -5.00
CA LEU A 92 2.48 -15.41 -6.35
C LEU A 92 1.00 -15.01 -6.34
N ARG A 93 0.19 -15.64 -5.48
CA ARG A 93 -1.25 -15.32 -5.34
C ARG A 93 -1.52 -13.96 -4.68
N LYS A 94 -0.55 -13.39 -3.97
CA LYS A 94 -0.64 -12.05 -3.38
C LYS A 94 -0.26 -10.93 -4.35
N MET A 95 0.43 -11.27 -5.44
CA MET A 95 0.82 -10.31 -6.48
C MET A 95 -0.37 -10.00 -7.39
N ASP A 96 -0.35 -8.82 -8.01
CA ASP A 96 -1.32 -8.47 -9.05
C ASP A 96 -1.18 -9.40 -10.28
N PRO A 97 -2.29 -9.87 -10.89
CA PRO A 97 -2.23 -10.76 -12.05
C PRO A 97 -1.43 -10.21 -13.23
N THR A 98 -1.47 -8.90 -13.45
CA THR A 98 -0.74 -8.23 -14.54
C THR A 98 0.75 -8.28 -14.25
N SER A 99 1.15 -7.85 -13.04
CA SER A 99 2.55 -7.90 -12.60
C SER A 99 3.11 -9.32 -12.60
N ARG A 100 2.29 -10.33 -12.24
CA ARG A 100 2.69 -11.74 -12.33
C ARG A 100 3.02 -12.14 -13.76
N THR A 101 2.14 -11.79 -14.70
CA THR A 101 2.31 -12.15 -16.12
C THR A 101 3.52 -11.45 -16.75
N GLU A 102 3.73 -10.17 -16.42
CA GLU A 102 4.92 -9.42 -16.84
C GLU A 102 6.21 -10.06 -16.31
N ASN A 103 6.25 -10.38 -15.02
CA ASN A 103 7.40 -11.04 -14.40
C ASN A 103 7.66 -12.43 -15.00
N GLU A 104 6.61 -13.21 -15.28
CA GLU A 104 6.71 -14.52 -15.92
C GLU A 104 7.33 -14.40 -17.32
N ALA A 105 6.88 -13.43 -18.13
CA ALA A 105 7.43 -13.18 -19.47
C ALA A 105 8.91 -12.76 -19.43
N ILE A 106 9.29 -11.94 -18.45
CA ILE A 106 10.69 -11.57 -18.23
C ILE A 106 11.52 -12.81 -17.82
N PHE A 107 11.02 -13.62 -16.89
CA PHE A 107 11.71 -14.84 -16.47
C PHE A 107 11.87 -15.84 -17.61
N GLU A 108 10.85 -16.02 -18.44
CA GLU A 108 10.92 -16.91 -19.60
C GLU A 108 12.01 -16.44 -20.57
N THR A 109 12.08 -15.13 -20.84
CA THR A 109 13.12 -14.52 -21.68
C THR A 109 14.51 -14.80 -21.10
N TYR A 110 14.68 -14.69 -19.78
CA TYR A 110 15.97 -14.95 -19.13
C TYR A 110 16.33 -16.43 -19.10
N LYS A 111 15.37 -17.32 -18.86
CA LYS A 111 15.60 -18.77 -18.90
C LYS A 111 16.04 -19.22 -20.29
N SER A 112 15.33 -18.77 -21.33
CA SER A 112 15.68 -19.09 -22.72
C SER A 112 17.08 -18.59 -23.07
N ALA A 113 17.42 -17.35 -22.70
CA ALA A 113 18.76 -16.79 -22.90
C ALA A 113 19.88 -17.56 -22.17
N LEU A 114 19.56 -18.19 -21.04
CA LEU A 114 20.48 -19.01 -20.24
C LEU A 114 20.45 -20.50 -20.61
N GLY A 115 19.59 -20.93 -21.55
CA GLY A 115 19.40 -22.34 -21.90
C GLY A 115 18.76 -23.19 -20.78
N MET A 116 17.95 -22.57 -19.93
CA MET A 116 17.26 -23.19 -18.78
C MET A 116 15.76 -23.45 -19.07
N GLU A 117 15.46 -24.02 -20.23
CA GLU A 117 14.09 -24.43 -20.63
C GLU A 117 13.71 -25.82 -20.11
#